data_AF-A0A2V5W8I7-F1
#
_entry.id   AF-A0A2V5W8I7-F1
#
_cell.length_a   1.000
_cell.length_b   1.000
_cell.length_c   1.000
_cell.angle_alpha   90.00
_cell.angle_beta   90.00
_cell.angle_gamma   90.00
#
_symmetry.space_group_name_H-M   'P 1'
#
loop_
_entity.id
_entity.type
_entity.pdbx_description
1 polymer ?
#
loop_
_entity_poly.entity_id
_entity_poly.type
_entity_poly.pdbx_seq_one_letter_code
_entity_poly.pdbx_strand_id
1 'polypeptide(L)' 'TSGTWTHDYPITCERARELGLRVNSDIPENVLRLMQLYPQPMRRQPSVEYVPLPYRSNRGPAPEQ' A
#
# COMPACT_ATOMS: atom_id res chain seq x y z
N THR A 1 -1.04 12.20 23.95
CA THR A 1 0.00 11.37 23.30
C THR A 1 0.17 11.88 21.89
N SER A 2 1.27 12.58 21.59
CA SER A 2 1.59 12.95 20.20
C SER A 2 2.13 11.72 19.48
N GLY A 3 1.56 11.40 18.32
CA GLY A 3 2.07 10.34 17.45
C GLY A 3 3.17 10.93 16.56
N THR A 4 4.42 10.53 16.77
CA THR A 4 5.56 10.98 15.95
C THR A 4 5.64 10.23 14.62
N TRP A 5 4.84 9.18 14.41
CA TRP A 5 4.92 8.29 13.25
C TRP A 5 3.50 7.98 12.72
N THR A 6 3.25 8.27 11.44
CA THR A 6 2.06 7.81 10.73
C THR A 6 2.31 6.41 10.14
N HIS A 7 1.26 5.70 9.72
CA HIS A 7 1.40 4.39 9.06
C HIS A 7 2.29 4.45 7.81
N ASP A 8 2.34 5.61 7.16
CA ASP A 8 3.07 5.83 5.91
C ASP A 8 4.53 6.27 6.12
N TYR A 9 5.05 6.29 7.35
CA TYR A 9 6.46 6.62 7.54
C TYR A 9 7.35 5.45 7.08
N PRO A 10 8.14 5.59 5.99
CA PRO A 10 8.95 4.49 5.49
C PRO A 10 10.17 4.27 6.38
N ILE A 11 10.47 3.01 6.69
CA ILE A 11 11.74 2.64 7.34
C ILE A 11 12.81 2.53 6.25
N THR A 12 13.67 3.53 6.15
CA THR A 12 14.82 3.49 5.24
C THR A 12 15.86 2.46 5.72
N CYS A 13 16.77 2.06 4.82
CA CYS A 13 17.86 1.15 5.21
C CYS A 13 18.75 1.74 6.31
N GLU A 14 19.03 3.05 6.26
CA GLU A 14 19.74 3.77 7.32
C GLU A 14 18.97 3.71 8.64
N ARG A 15 17.68 4.04 8.62
CA ARG A 15 16.83 4.01 9.81
C ARG A 15 16.73 2.60 10.42
N ALA A 16 16.63 1.57 9.58
CA ALA A 16 16.63 0.18 10.02
C ALA A 16 17.95 -0.21 10.72
N ARG A 17 19.10 0.28 10.25
CA ARG A 17 20.39 0.06 10.93
C ARG A 17 20.45 0.75 12.29
N GLU A 18 19.97 1.99 12.39
CA GLU A 18 19.87 2.71 13.68
C GLU A 18 18.99 1.99 14.70
N LEU A 19 17.96 1.30 14.23
CA LEU A 19 17.09 0.45 15.05
C LEU A 19 17.75 -0.88 15.48
N GLY A 20 18.99 -1.14 15.06
CA GLY A 20 19.72 -2.37 15.36
C GLY A 20 19.32 -3.57 14.51
N LEU A 21 18.55 -3.35 13.43
CA LEU A 21 18.17 -4.42 12.51
C LEU A 21 19.36 -4.80 11.61
N ARG A 22 19.56 -6.10 11.40
CA ARG A 22 20.57 -6.63 10.50
C ARG A 22 20.10 -6.52 9.05
N VAL A 23 20.22 -5.33 8.47
CA VAL A 23 19.83 -5.05 7.08
C VAL A 23 21.03 -4.73 6.19
N ASN A 24 20.98 -5.19 4.94
CA ASN A 24 21.91 -4.82 3.88
C ASN A 24 21.12 -4.43 2.63
N SER A 25 21.63 -3.45 1.88
CA SER A 25 21.11 -2.97 0.60
C SER A 25 21.93 -3.48 -0.59
N ASP A 26 23.04 -4.19 -0.36
CA ASP A 26 23.89 -4.76 -1.39
C ASP A 26 23.18 -5.96 -2.04
N ILE A 27 22.67 -5.76 -3.25
CA ILE A 27 22.05 -6.82 -4.04
C ILE A 27 23.10 -7.31 -5.05
N PRO A 28 23.48 -8.61 -5.03
CA PRO A 28 24.41 -9.17 -6.00
C PRO A 28 23.93 -9.02 -7.46
N GLU A 29 24.87 -8.82 -8.37
CA GLU A 29 24.59 -8.58 -9.79
C GLU A 29 23.74 -9.69 -10.45
N ASN A 30 23.99 -10.96 -10.09
CA ASN A 30 23.21 -12.08 -10.61
C ASN A 30 21.73 -12.03 -10.19
N VAL A 31 21.42 -11.47 -9.00
CA VAL A 31 20.05 -11.28 -8.53
C VAL A 31 19.38 -10.16 -9.31
N LEU A 32 20.07 -9.04 -9.55
CA LEU A 32 19.56 -7.96 -10.40
C LEU A 32 19.26 -8.47 -11.83
N ARG A 33 20.18 -9.27 -12.39
CA ARG A 33 20.00 -9.89 -13.71
C ARG A 33 18.82 -10.84 -13.77
N LEU A 34 18.54 -11.58 -12.69
CA LEU A 34 17.35 -12.42 -12.58
C LEU A 34 16.07 -11.55 -12.56
N MET A 35 16.05 -10.46 -11.80
CA MET A 35 14.89 -9.57 -11.71
C MET A 35 14.52 -8.93 -13.05
N GLN A 36 15.51 -8.67 -13.92
CA GLN A 36 15.26 -8.13 -15.26
C GLN A 36 14.45 -9.07 -16.15
N LEU A 37 14.46 -10.39 -15.89
CA LEU A 37 13.67 -11.37 -16.64
C LEU A 37 12.17 -11.31 -16.30
N TYR A 38 11.81 -10.71 -15.16
CA TYR A 38 10.44 -10.65 -14.65
C TYR A 38 10.04 -9.21 -14.32
N PRO A 39 9.91 -8.33 -15.34
CA PRO A 39 9.50 -6.96 -15.10
C PRO A 39 8.10 -6.93 -14.45
N GLN A 40 7.96 -6.14 -13.39
CA GLN A 40 6.67 -5.97 -12.75
C GLN A 40 5.68 -5.34 -13.73
N PRO A 41 4.47 -5.91 -13.91
CA PRO A 41 3.48 -5.33 -14.79
C PRO A 41 3.10 -3.95 -14.27
N MET A 42 3.26 -2.92 -15.11
CA MET A 42 2.78 -1.58 -14.79
C MET A 42 1.25 -1.63 -14.74
N ARG A 43 0.69 -1.76 -13.54
CA ARG A 43 -0.77 -1.74 -13.33
C ARG A 43 -1.31 -0.40 -13.83
N ARG A 44 -2.00 -0.41 -14.98
CA ARG A 44 -2.77 0.74 -15.49
C ARG A 44 -4.17 0.82 -14.90
N GLN A 45 -4.60 -0.21 -14.18
CA GLN A 45 -5.92 -0.30 -13.56
C GLN A 45 -5.77 -0.36 -12.05
N PRO A 46 -6.49 0.49 -11.29
CA PRO A 46 -6.51 0.41 -9.84
C PRO A 46 -7.01 -0.98 -9.42
N SER A 47 -6.29 -1.65 -8.51
CA SER A 47 -6.67 -2.98 -8.00
C SER A 47 -7.91 -2.94 -7.10
N VAL A 48 -8.37 -1.75 -6.75
CA VAL A 48 -9.56 -1.50 -5.93
C VAL A 48 -10.41 -0.47 -6.67
N GLU A 49 -11.60 -0.87 -7.07
CA GLU A 49 -12.61 0.04 -7.60
C GLU A 49 -13.42 0.58 -6.41
N TYR A 50 -13.24 1.86 -6.09
CA TYR A 50 -14.02 2.51 -5.04
C TYR A 50 -15.39 2.85 -5.61
N VAL A 51 -16.46 2.19 -5.14
CA VAL A 51 -17.83 2.57 -5.49
C VAL A 51 -18.24 3.74 -4.59
N PRO A 52 -18.38 4.99 -5.10
CA PRO A 52 -18.85 6.10 -4.31
C PRO A 52 -20.38 6.11 -4.39
N LEU A 53 -21.02 5.23 -3.61
CA LEU A 53 -22.46 5.35 -3.37
C LEU A 53 -22.69 5.36 -1.86
N PRO A 54 -23.35 6.39 -1.31
CA PRO A 54 -23.95 6.24 0.00
C PRO A 54 -25.02 5.16 -0.12
N TYR A 55 -24.99 4.15 0.76
CA TYR A 55 -26.11 3.24 0.98
C TYR A 55 -27.32 4.08 1.40
N ARG A 56 -28.12 4.56 0.43
CA ARG A 56 -29.45 5.07 0.74
C ARG A 56 -30.26 3.86 1.16
N SER A 57 -30.45 3.73 2.47
CA SER A 57 -31.46 2.85 3.02
C SER A 57 -32.78 3.19 2.33
N ASN A 58 -33.29 2.26 1.53
CA ASN A 58 -34.62 2.37 0.97
C ASN A 58 -35.64 2.19 2.11
N ARG A 59 -35.79 3.21 2.97
CA ARG A 59 -37.03 3.43 3.71
C ARG A 59 -37.95 4.15 2.74
N GLY A 60 -38.66 3.37 1.93
CA GLY A 60 -39.79 3.90 1.16
C GLY A 60 -40.86 4.45 2.13
N PRO A 61 -41.51 5.58 1.83
CA PRO A 61 -42.64 6.03 2.62
C PRO A 61 -43.83 5.07 2.46
N ALA A 62 -44.58 4.86 3.54
CA ALA A 62 -45.82 4.09 3.54
C ALA A 62 -46.88 4.78 2.65
N PRO A 63 -47.81 4.03 2.02
CA PRO A 63 -48.83 4.64 1.18
C PRO A 63 -49.92 5.28 2.06
N GLU A 64 -50.32 6.51 1.72
CA GLU A 64 -51.44 7.21 2.32
C GLU A 64 -52.60 7.25 1.29
N GLN A 65 -53.77 6.76 1.69
CA GLN A 65 -55.07 6.96 1.04
C GLN A 65 -55.92 7.83 1.95
#